data_AF-A0A8J8FGA7-F1
#
_entry.id   AF-A0A8J8FGA7-F1
#
_cell.length_a   1.000
_cell.length_b   1.000
_cell.length_c   1.000
_cell.angle_alpha   90.00
_cell.angle_beta   90.00
_cell.angle_gamma   90.00
#
_symmetry.space_group_name_H-M   'P 1'
#
loop_
_entity.id
_entity.type
_entity.pdbx_description
1 polymer ?
#
loop_
_entity_poly.entity_id
_entity_poly.type
_entity_poly.pdbx_seq_one_letter_code
_entity_poly.pdbx_strand_id
1 'polypeptide(L)'
;MNHTQQQQQQFTIIQQKVCALLAWDWETYNTLVEKTGKQYLQYYLHRDPQGIDMLVASKYYWSWWRTNWYQRDAAFAFQTGIDSVSKDMRMQLYLNLHDANTLAAAIYPNGQVLNHTYATMIGEVLDNKNDAV
;
A
#
# COMPACT_ATOMS: atom_id res chain seq x y z
N MET A 1 -3.00 25.12 -12.35
CA MET A 1 -2.29 23.91 -11.89
C MET A 1 -3.33 22.98 -11.28
N ASN A 2 -3.50 21.77 -11.79
CA ASN A 2 -4.66 20.94 -11.46
C ASN A 2 -4.45 20.21 -10.12
N HIS A 3 -5.51 20.02 -9.32
CA HIS A 3 -5.42 19.48 -7.96
C HIS A 3 -4.71 18.11 -7.89
N THR A 4 -4.95 17.25 -8.89
CA THR A 4 -4.30 15.93 -9.03
C THR A 4 -2.79 16.04 -9.26
N GLN A 5 -2.33 17.05 -9.99
CA GLN A 5 -0.91 17.25 -10.28
C GLN A 5 -0.15 17.73 -9.03
N GLN A 6 -0.79 18.57 -8.21
CA GLN A 6 -0.23 19.02 -6.95
C GLN A 6 -0.07 17.86 -5.97
N GLN A 7 -1.07 16.97 -5.87
CA GLN A 7 -0.97 15.78 -5.03
C GLN A 7 0.16 14.84 -5.47
N GLN A 8 0.30 14.58 -6.77
CA GLN A 8 1.39 13.74 -7.29
C GLN A 8 2.77 14.31 -6.98
N GLN A 9 2.95 15.63 -7.12
CA GLN A 9 4.22 16.29 -6.77
C GLN A 9 4.53 16.14 -5.28
N GLN A 10 3.53 16.31 -4.40
CA GLN A 10 3.72 16.13 -2.96
C GLN A 10 4.12 14.69 -2.61
N PHE A 11 3.55 13.69 -3.30
CA PHE A 11 3.93 12.29 -3.12
C PHE A 11 5.40 12.07 -3.46
N THR A 12 5.85 12.55 -4.62
CA THR A 12 7.24 12.42 -5.04
C THR A 12 8.21 13.09 -4.06
N ILE A 13 7.90 14.29 -3.59
CA ILE A 13 8.77 15.01 -2.62
C ILE A 13 8.92 14.23 -1.32
N ILE A 14 7.83 13.70 -0.79
CA ILE A 14 7.84 12.94 0.47
C ILE A 14 8.62 11.64 0.30
N GLN A 15 8.40 10.92 -0.79
CA GLN A 15 9.15 9.70 -1.10
C GLN A 15 10.65 9.96 -1.24
N GLN A 16 11.05 11.04 -1.93
CA GLN A 16 12.45 11.45 -2.03
C GLN A 16 13.06 11.70 -0.65
N LYS A 17 12.32 12.36 0.24
CA LYS A 17 12.77 12.64 1.60
C LYS A 17 12.95 11.35 2.41
N VAL A 18 12.01 10.41 2.32
CA VAL A 18 12.13 9.09 2.95
C VAL A 18 13.36 8.34 2.44
N CYS A 19 13.54 8.27 1.12
CA CYS A 19 14.70 7.63 0.51
C CYS A 19 16.01 8.27 0.99
N ALA A 20 16.08 9.60 1.08
CA ALA A 20 17.24 10.31 1.61
C ALA A 20 17.49 10.01 3.10
N LEU A 21 16.45 9.98 3.93
CA LEU A 21 16.55 9.67 5.36
C LEU A 21 17.07 8.25 5.61
N LEU A 22 16.68 7.30 4.78
CA LEU A 22 17.03 5.89 4.92
C LEU A 22 18.25 5.48 4.09
N ALA A 23 18.76 6.39 3.27
CA ALA A 23 19.77 6.13 2.23
C ALA A 23 19.39 4.93 1.35
N TRP A 24 18.15 4.95 0.86
CA TRP A 24 17.60 4.00 -0.08
C TRP A 24 17.52 4.59 -1.48
N ASP A 25 17.60 3.71 -2.48
CA ASP A 25 17.19 4.04 -3.83
C ASP A 25 15.68 3.82 -4.01
N TRP A 26 15.19 4.25 -5.17
CA TRP A 26 13.79 4.10 -5.54
C TRP A 26 13.35 2.65 -5.66
N GLU A 27 14.24 1.76 -6.10
CA GLU A 27 13.93 0.35 -6.29
C GLU A 27 13.67 -0.32 -4.94
N THR A 28 14.52 -0.10 -3.95
CA THR A 28 14.38 -0.61 -2.58
C THR A 28 13.08 -0.11 -1.96
N TYR A 29 12.80 1.19 -2.08
CA TYR A 29 11.56 1.78 -1.56
C TYR A 29 10.32 1.15 -2.22
N ASN A 30 10.27 1.10 -3.55
CA ASN A 30 9.11 0.55 -4.27
C ASN A 30 8.92 -0.94 -3.99
N THR A 31 10.01 -1.70 -3.90
CA THR A 31 9.99 -3.12 -3.56
C THR A 31 9.37 -3.33 -2.18
N LEU A 32 9.72 -2.50 -1.19
CA LEU A 32 9.12 -2.58 0.14
C LEU A 32 7.62 -2.26 0.09
N VAL A 33 7.21 -1.18 -0.57
CA VAL A 33 5.80 -0.79 -0.70
C VAL A 33 4.96 -1.92 -1.29
N GLU A 34 5.46 -2.54 -2.37
CA GLU A 34 4.79 -3.64 -3.06
C GLU A 34 4.74 -4.89 -2.18
N LYS A 35 5.89 -5.31 -1.62
CA LYS A 35 6.00 -6.50 -0.78
C LYS A 35 5.09 -6.40 0.44
N THR A 36 5.14 -5.28 1.16
CA THR A 36 4.28 -5.06 2.33
C THR A 36 2.81 -5.00 1.94
N GLY A 37 2.46 -4.42 0.79
CA GLY A 37 1.09 -4.42 0.28
C GLY A 37 0.56 -5.83 0.02
N LYS A 38 1.37 -6.74 -0.53
CA LYS A 38 0.98 -8.15 -0.69
C LYS A 38 0.87 -8.87 0.65
N GLN A 39 1.83 -8.66 1.54
CA GLN A 39 1.81 -9.26 2.89
C GLN A 39 0.62 -8.78 3.72
N TYR A 40 0.24 -7.51 3.60
CA TYR A 40 -0.95 -6.96 4.25
C TYR A 40 -2.20 -7.77 3.87
N LEU A 41 -2.39 -8.06 2.59
CA LEU A 41 -3.52 -8.87 2.12
C LEU A 41 -3.47 -10.31 2.64
N GLN A 42 -2.28 -10.91 2.76
CA GLN A 42 -2.11 -12.24 3.34
C GLN A 42 -2.56 -12.29 4.81
N TYR A 43 -2.29 -11.24 5.58
CA TYR A 43 -2.77 -11.14 6.96
C TYR A 43 -4.26 -10.78 7.04
N TYR A 44 -4.74 -9.88 6.17
CA TYR A 44 -6.11 -9.38 6.18
C TYR A 44 -7.13 -10.41 5.67
N LEU A 45 -6.76 -11.19 4.65
CA LEU A 45 -7.58 -12.21 3.98
C LEU A 45 -6.94 -13.60 4.12
N HIS A 46 -6.48 -13.96 5.32
CA HIS A 46 -5.72 -15.20 5.56
C HIS A 46 -6.44 -16.50 5.16
N ARG A 47 -7.75 -16.46 4.87
CA ARG A 47 -8.56 -17.61 4.43
C ARG A 47 -9.07 -17.50 2.99
N ASP A 48 -8.67 -16.47 2.25
CA ASP A 48 -9.16 -16.21 0.90
C ASP A 48 -8.02 -15.89 -0.08
N PRO A 49 -7.25 -16.90 -0.51
CA PRO A 49 -6.17 -16.72 -1.48
C PRO A 49 -6.64 -16.13 -2.82
N GLN A 50 -7.85 -16.49 -3.27
CA GLN A 50 -8.41 -15.98 -4.52
C GLN A 50 -8.71 -14.47 -4.42
N GLY A 51 -9.30 -14.03 -3.32
CA GLY A 51 -9.52 -12.61 -3.03
C GLY A 51 -8.21 -11.81 -2.97
N ILE A 52 -7.13 -12.40 -2.46
CA ILE A 52 -5.79 -11.79 -2.48
C ILE A 52 -5.32 -11.57 -3.91
N ASP A 53 -5.34 -12.60 -4.76
CA ASP A 53 -4.86 -12.51 -6.14
C ASP A 53 -5.62 -11.43 -6.93
N MET A 54 -6.93 -11.35 -6.74
CA MET A 54 -7.78 -10.33 -7.37
C MET A 54 -7.47 -8.91 -6.89
N LEU A 55 -7.28 -8.73 -5.58
CA LEU A 55 -6.93 -7.42 -5.02
C LEU A 55 -5.53 -6.99 -5.47
N VAL A 56 -4.57 -7.91 -5.54
CA VAL A 56 -3.23 -7.63 -6.07
C VAL A 56 -3.28 -7.22 -7.56
N ALA A 57 -4.20 -7.76 -8.34
CA ALA A 57 -4.41 -7.32 -9.73
C ALA A 57 -5.15 -5.97 -9.84
N SER A 58 -5.83 -5.52 -8.78
CA SER A 58 -6.69 -4.34 -8.81
C SER A 58 -5.91 -3.02 -8.70
N LYS A 59 -6.06 -2.15 -9.71
CA LYS A 59 -5.55 -0.77 -9.66
C LYS A 59 -6.13 0.05 -8.50
N TYR A 60 -7.35 -0.26 -8.07
CA TYR A 60 -8.04 0.46 -6.99
C TYR A 60 -7.41 0.13 -5.65
N TYR A 61 -7.09 -1.15 -5.43
CA TYR A 61 -6.34 -1.58 -4.25
C TYR A 61 -5.00 -0.84 -4.17
N TRP A 62 -4.20 -0.85 -5.24
CA TRP A 62 -2.90 -0.19 -5.23
C TRP A 62 -2.98 1.33 -5.09
N SER A 63 -4.04 1.96 -5.62
CA SER A 63 -4.29 3.38 -5.40
C SER A 63 -4.56 3.68 -3.93
N TRP A 64 -5.46 2.91 -3.30
CA TRP A 64 -5.78 3.04 -1.88
C TRP A 64 -4.56 2.75 -1.00
N TRP A 65 -3.81 1.68 -1.31
CA TRP A 65 -2.62 1.28 -0.58
C TRP A 65 -1.57 2.40 -0.59
N ARG A 66 -1.26 2.95 -1.77
CA ARG A 66 -0.32 4.07 -1.89
C ARG A 66 -0.76 5.32 -1.14
N THR A 67 -2.06 5.62 -1.11
CA THR A 67 -2.57 6.75 -0.31
C THR A 67 -2.32 6.54 1.18
N ASN A 68 -2.59 5.34 1.70
CA ASN A 68 -2.35 5.02 3.11
C ASN A 68 -0.84 5.01 3.43
N TRP A 69 -0.03 4.47 2.52
CA TRP A 69 1.43 4.49 2.62
C TRP A 69 1.96 5.92 2.68
N TYR A 70 1.52 6.77 1.75
CA TYR A 70 1.91 8.18 1.69
C TYR A 70 1.63 8.94 2.99
N GLN A 71 0.47 8.72 3.63
CA GLN A 71 0.15 9.38 4.89
C GLN A 71 1.15 9.02 6.00
N ARG A 72 1.61 7.76 6.04
CA ARG A 72 2.64 7.30 6.97
C ARG A 72 4.02 7.86 6.62
N ASP A 73 4.37 7.86 5.34
CA ASP A 73 5.63 8.48 4.87
C ASP A 73 5.68 9.97 5.23
N ALA A 74 4.58 10.70 5.05
CA ALA A 74 4.50 12.11 5.43
C ALA A 74 4.72 12.29 6.93
N ALA A 75 4.05 11.48 7.76
CA ALA A 75 4.22 11.54 9.22
C ALA A 75 5.66 11.25 9.63
N PHE A 76 6.29 10.23 9.05
CA PHE A 76 7.69 9.87 9.32
C PHE A 76 8.67 10.95 8.84
N ALA A 77 8.53 11.39 7.60
CA ALA A 77 9.46 12.33 6.96
C ALA A 77 9.44 13.73 7.58
N PHE A 78 8.35 14.10 8.26
CA PHE A 78 8.22 15.37 8.97
C PHE A 78 8.15 15.21 10.50
N GLN A 79 8.44 14.02 11.02
CA GLN A 79 8.52 13.79 12.45
C GLN A 79 9.66 14.62 13.06
N THR A 80 9.34 15.40 14.10
CA THR A 80 10.33 16.22 14.80
C THR A 80 11.44 15.36 15.38
N GLY A 81 12.69 15.73 15.11
CA GLY A 81 13.88 15.05 15.63
C GLY A 81 14.32 13.82 14.84
N ILE A 82 13.62 13.43 13.76
CA ILE A 82 13.97 12.24 12.99
C ILE A 82 15.39 12.33 12.38
N ASP A 83 15.81 13.53 11.97
CA ASP A 83 17.15 13.77 11.41
C ASP A 83 18.28 13.57 12.42
N SER A 84 17.98 13.69 13.72
CA SER A 84 18.95 13.50 14.81
C SER A 84 19.11 12.04 15.22
N VAL A 85 18.26 11.15 14.70
CA VAL A 85 18.29 9.71 15.00
C VAL A 85 19.27 9.00 14.06
N SER A 86 19.97 7.98 14.56
CA SER A 86 20.88 7.17 13.74
C SER A 86 20.14 6.55 12.55
N LYS A 87 20.88 6.26 11.46
CA LYS A 87 20.30 5.63 10.27
C LYS A 87 19.61 4.31 10.62
N ASP A 88 20.24 3.47 11.44
CA ASP A 88 19.70 2.15 11.79
C ASP A 88 18.41 2.25 12.61
N MET A 89 18.34 3.21 13.53
CA MET A 89 17.13 3.43 14.31
C MET A 89 16.01 4.03 13.44
N ARG A 90 16.32 4.95 12.51
CA ARG A 90 15.36 5.41 11.49
C ARG A 90 14.81 4.25 10.67
N MET A 91 15.69 3.33 10.26
CA MET A 91 15.31 2.12 9.53
C MET A 91 14.33 1.26 10.33
N GLN A 92 14.66 0.97 11.59
CA GLN A 92 13.80 0.16 12.46
C GLN A 92 12.44 0.81 12.69
N LEU A 93 12.41 2.12 12.99
CA LEU A 93 11.17 2.88 13.15
C LEU A 93 10.32 2.82 11.87
N TYR A 94 10.94 3.00 10.72
CA TYR A 94 10.24 3.00 9.44
C TYR A 94 9.67 1.62 9.07
N LEU A 95 10.44 0.54 9.31
CA LEU A 95 9.96 -0.83 9.08
C LEU A 95 8.83 -1.20 10.05
N ASN A 96 8.94 -0.80 11.32
CA ASN A 96 7.87 -1.03 12.31
C ASN A 96 6.58 -0.26 11.96
N LEU A 97 6.71 0.98 11.47
CA LEU A 97 5.57 1.78 11.00
C LEU A 97 4.82 1.11 9.83
N HIS A 98 5.53 0.30 9.05
CA HIS A 98 5.04 -0.39 7.86
C HIS A 98 4.92 -1.90 8.06
N ASP A 99 4.80 -2.38 9.30
CA ASP A 99 4.57 -3.80 9.57
C ASP A 99 3.20 -4.24 9.03
N ALA A 100 3.21 -5.21 8.10
CA ALA A 100 2.01 -5.64 7.39
C ALA A 100 0.93 -6.23 8.32
N ASN A 101 1.35 -6.98 9.34
CA ASN A 101 0.42 -7.61 10.29
C ASN A 101 -0.27 -6.56 11.16
N THR A 102 0.51 -5.62 11.71
CA THR A 102 -0.01 -4.48 12.47
C THR A 102 -0.97 -3.65 11.64
N LEU A 103 -0.63 -3.38 10.36
CA LEU A 103 -1.51 -2.66 9.45
C LEU A 103 -2.80 -3.42 9.16
N ALA A 104 -2.75 -4.74 8.96
CA ALA A 104 -3.94 -5.57 8.74
C ALA A 104 -4.95 -5.49 9.88
N ALA A 105 -4.49 -5.25 11.11
CA ALA A 105 -5.34 -5.01 12.27
C ALA A 105 -5.81 -3.55 12.41
N ALA A 106 -5.10 -2.58 11.82
CA ALA A 106 -5.30 -1.16 12.07
C ALA A 106 -6.05 -0.40 10.96
N ILE A 107 -5.94 -0.83 9.71
CA ILE A 107 -6.55 -0.15 8.56
C ILE A 107 -7.38 -1.10 7.73
N TYR A 108 -8.52 -0.61 7.22
CA TYR A 108 -9.49 -1.39 6.46
C TYR A 108 -9.66 -0.81 5.05
N PRO A 109 -9.66 -1.65 3.99
CA PRO A 109 -10.00 -1.19 2.66
C PRO A 109 -11.43 -0.65 2.64
N ASN A 110 -11.64 0.48 1.97
CA ASN A 110 -12.99 1.04 1.87
C ASN A 110 -13.88 0.16 0.96
N GLY A 111 -15.20 0.34 1.07
CA GLY A 111 -16.16 -0.44 0.30
C GLY A 111 -15.98 -0.35 -1.22
N GLN A 112 -15.40 0.73 -1.76
CA GLN A 112 -15.12 0.81 -3.21
C GLN A 112 -13.99 -0.14 -3.63
N VAL A 113 -12.94 -0.27 -2.81
CA VAL A 113 -11.84 -1.22 -3.06
C VAL A 113 -12.38 -2.65 -3.04
N LEU A 114 -13.22 -2.98 -2.05
CA LEU A 114 -13.79 -4.33 -1.91
C LEU A 114 -14.86 -4.63 -2.97
N ASN A 115 -15.78 -3.71 -3.23
CA ASN A 115 -16.90 -3.92 -4.15
C ASN A 115 -16.45 -4.04 -5.60
N HIS A 116 -15.40 -3.33 -6.01
CA HIS A 116 -14.89 -3.47 -7.37
C HIS A 116 -14.32 -4.87 -7.61
N THR A 117 -13.64 -5.45 -6.62
CA THR A 117 -13.18 -6.83 -6.69
C THR A 117 -14.31 -7.85 -6.60
N TYR A 118 -15.34 -7.62 -5.77
CA TYR A 118 -16.52 -8.50 -5.69
C TYR A 118 -17.38 -8.49 -6.95
N ALA A 119 -17.54 -7.34 -7.62
CA ALA A 119 -18.31 -7.25 -8.86
C ALA A 119 -17.66 -8.05 -10.00
N THR A 120 -16.32 -8.01 -10.11
CA THR A 120 -15.56 -8.85 -11.04
C THR A 120 -15.74 -10.34 -10.71
N MET A 121 -15.70 -10.69 -9.42
CA MET A 121 -15.86 -12.07 -8.93
C MET A 121 -17.21 -12.68 -9.31
N ILE A 122 -18.30 -11.91 -9.16
CA ILE A 122 -19.65 -12.36 -9.53
C ILE A 122 -19.79 -12.46 -11.06
N GLY A 123 -19.19 -11.54 -11.82
CA GLY A 123 -19.17 -11.61 -13.28
C GLY A 123 -18.53 -12.89 -13.81
N GLU A 124 -17.32 -13.21 -13.33
CA GLU A 124 -16.57 -14.39 -13.79
C GLU A 124 -17.24 -15.73 -13.43
N VAL A 125 -17.94 -15.80 -12.28
CA VAL A 125 -18.70 -17.00 -11.90
C VAL A 125 -19.97 -17.18 -12.74
N LEU A 126 -20.60 -16.08 -13.16
CA LEU A 126 -21.79 -16.12 -14.02
C LEU A 126 -21.42 -16.46 -15.47
N ASP A 127 -20.31 -15.93 -15.99
CA ASP A 127 -19.85 -16.20 -17.35
C ASP A 127 -19.36 -17.66 -17.50
N ASN A 128 -18.60 -18.19 -16.54
CA ASN A 128 -18.17 -19.59 -16.56
C ASN A 128 -19.33 -20.61 -16.45
N LYS A 129 -20.50 -20.21 -15.96
CA LYS A 129 -21.69 -21.07 -15.95
C LYS A 129 -22.43 -21.09 -17.29
N ASN A 130 -22.26 -20.05 -18.12
CA ASN A 130 -22.92 -19.97 -19.42
C ASN A 130 -22.13 -20.70 -20.52
N ASP A 131 -20.82 -20.90 -20.36
CA ASP A 131 -19.98 -21.62 -21.32
C ASP A 131 -20.00 -23.16 -21.13
N ALA A 132 -20.70 -23.65 -20.10
CA ALA A 132 -20.82 -25.07 -19.76
C ALA A 132 -22.16 -25.70 -20.20
N VAL A 133 -22.93 -25.03 -21.07
CA VAL A 133 -24.25 -25.48 -21.59
C VAL A 133 -24.20 -25.70 -23.09
#